data_AF-A0A7G8ETY4-F1
#
_entry.id   AF-A0A7G8ETY4-F1
#
_cell.length_a   1.000
_cell.length_b   1.000
_cell.length_c   1.000
_cell.angle_alpha   90.00
_cell.angle_beta   90.00
_cell.angle_gamma   90.00
#
_symmetry.space_group_name_H-M   'P 1'
#
loop_
_entity.id
_entity.type
_entity.pdbx_description
1 polymer ?
#
loop_
_entity_poly.entity_id
_entity_poly.type
_entity_poly.pdbx_seq_one_letter_code
_entity_poly.pdbx_strand_id
1 'polypeptide(L)'
;MAAIKKITDEIISRGHGEEGTLLFTAAFSDTHLFLRESYVDHKAFHVHLDTVKDILDEFFSLLDLESLVIVASADDIQKMKLEMKTLGMEATYCVINNGFSI
;
A
#
# COMPACT_ATOMS: atom_id res chain seq x y z
N MET A 1 0.24 19.55 -2.62
CA MET A 1 1.49 18.93 -2.11
C MET A 1 1.66 18.99 -0.59
N ALA A 2 1.57 20.16 0.06
CA ALA A 2 1.77 20.25 1.52
C ALA A 2 0.76 19.42 2.35
N ALA A 3 -0.52 19.44 1.96
CA ALA A 3 -1.56 18.65 2.63
C ALA A 3 -1.32 17.14 2.49
N ILE A 4 -1.03 16.66 1.26
CA ILE A 4 -0.72 15.24 0.99
C ILE A 4 0.51 14.79 1.78
N LYS A 5 1.58 15.60 1.83
CA LYS A 5 2.77 15.30 2.63
C LYS A 5 2.44 15.09 4.11
N LYS A 6 1.59 15.95 4.68
CA LYS A 6 1.15 15.80 6.07
C LYS A 6 0.37 14.51 6.30
N ILE A 7 -0.51 14.13 5.37
CA ILE A 7 -1.27 12.87 5.47
C ILE A 7 -0.31 11.66 5.35
N THR A 8 0.65 11.70 4.42
CA THR A 8 1.64 10.61 4.30
C THR A 8 2.54 10.50 5.52
N ASP A 9 2.92 11.63 6.13
CA ASP A 9 3.71 11.64 7.37
C ASP A 9 2.91 10.99 8.53
N GLU A 10 1.60 11.25 8.60
CA GLU A 10 0.70 10.63 9.57
C GLU A 10 0.56 9.11 9.32
N ILE A 11 0.35 8.69 8.07
CA ILE A 11 0.29 7.27 7.68
C ILE A 11 1.57 6.56 8.12
N ILE A 12 2.75 7.13 7.81
CA ILE A 12 4.04 6.55 8.20
C ILE A 12 4.18 6.49 9.72
N SER A 13 3.78 7.55 10.42
CA SER A 13 3.86 7.59 11.88
C SER A 13 2.98 6.52 12.55
N ARG A 14 1.79 6.26 12.02
CA ARG A 14 0.91 5.19 12.51
C ARG A 14 1.43 3.81 12.14
N GLY A 15 1.93 3.66 10.91
CA GLY A 15 2.43 2.40 10.38
C GLY A 15 3.71 1.89 11.03
N HIS A 16 4.48 2.77 11.69
CA HIS A 16 5.73 2.39 12.35
C HIS A 16 5.54 1.36 13.49
N GLY A 17 4.34 1.27 14.06
CA GLY A 17 4.00 0.32 15.12
C GLY A 17 3.34 -0.97 14.62
N GLU A 18 3.12 -1.12 13.32
CA GLU A 18 2.38 -2.26 12.77
C GLU A 18 3.22 -3.55 12.78
N GLU A 19 2.63 -4.60 13.33
CA GLU A 19 3.24 -5.92 13.27
C GLU A 19 3.21 -6.44 11.82
N GLY A 20 4.40 -6.71 11.27
CA GLY A 20 4.54 -7.32 9.95
C GLY A 20 4.67 -6.34 8.78
N THR A 21 4.65 -5.02 9.01
CA THR A 21 5.05 -4.03 7.99
C THR A 21 6.57 -4.00 7.87
N LEU A 22 7.10 -4.41 6.72
CA LEU A 22 8.55 -4.48 6.45
C LEU A 22 9.08 -3.16 5.90
N LEU A 23 8.26 -2.49 5.10
CA LEU A 23 8.63 -1.25 4.43
C LEU A 23 7.38 -0.44 4.15
N PHE A 24 7.43 0.85 4.48
CA PHE A 24 6.50 1.84 3.98
C PHE A 24 7.29 3.10 3.64
N THR A 25 7.23 3.54 2.37
CA THR A 25 7.90 4.76 1.93
C THR A 25 7.00 5.59 1.03
N ALA A 26 7.01 6.91 1.25
CA ALA A 26 6.43 7.89 0.36
C ALA A 26 7.53 8.67 -0.37
N ALA A 27 7.49 8.65 -1.70
CA ALA A 27 8.36 9.44 -2.56
C ALA A 27 7.54 10.39 -3.42
N PHE A 28 8.04 11.60 -3.66
CA PHE A 28 7.32 12.64 -4.39
C PHE A 28 8.10 13.09 -5.62
N SER A 29 7.41 13.27 -6.73
CA SER A 29 7.83 14.13 -7.83
C SER A 29 7.05 15.45 -7.80
N ASP A 30 7.26 16.31 -8.79
CA ASP A 30 6.54 17.59 -8.89
C ASP A 30 5.02 17.42 -8.99
N THR A 31 4.55 16.28 -9.51
CA THR A 31 3.14 16.01 -9.78
C THR A 31 2.62 14.69 -9.22
N HIS A 32 3.48 13.77 -8.78
CA HIS A 32 3.06 12.42 -8.36
C HIS A 32 3.55 12.07 -6.95
N LEU A 33 2.76 11.22 -6.28
CA LEU A 33 3.14 10.49 -5.08
C LEU A 33 3.35 9.02 -5.46
N PHE A 34 4.46 8.45 -5.01
CA PHE A 34 4.78 7.04 -5.10
C PHE A 34 4.80 6.44 -3.71
N LEU A 35 3.94 5.45 -3.48
CA LEU A 35 3.97 4.63 -2.27
C LEU A 35 4.66 3.30 -2.60
N ARG A 36 5.54 2.86 -1.70
CA ARG A 36 6.08 1.50 -1.73
C ARG A 36 5.84 0.88 -0.38
N GLU A 37 5.10 -0.22 -0.41
CA GLU A 37 4.63 -0.94 0.76
C GLU A 37 5.09 -2.39 0.65
N SER A 38 5.56 -2.97 1.75
CA SER A 38 5.93 -4.38 1.80
C SER A 38 5.55 -4.95 3.16
N TYR A 39 4.87 -6.09 3.11
CA TYR A 39 4.30 -6.77 4.27
C TYR A 39 4.85 -8.19 4.32
N VAL A 40 4.98 -8.76 5.52
CA VAL A 40 5.38 -10.16 5.70
C VAL A 40 4.38 -11.13 5.07
N ASP A 41 3.09 -10.79 5.13
CA ASP A 41 1.99 -11.59 4.60
C ASP A 41 0.72 -10.75 4.39
N HIS A 42 -0.35 -11.40 3.94
CA HIS A 42 -1.67 -10.81 3.73
C HIS A 42 -2.32 -10.29 5.02
N LYS A 43 -1.96 -10.81 6.21
CA LYS A 43 -2.54 -10.36 7.47
C LYS A 43 -1.96 -9.01 7.88
N ALA A 44 -0.65 -8.85 7.72
CA ALA A 44 0.01 -7.57 7.96
C ALA A 44 -0.53 -6.45 7.06
N PHE A 45 -0.88 -6.75 5.80
CA PHE A 45 -1.57 -5.81 4.93
C PHE A 45 -2.92 -5.33 5.52
N HIS A 46 -3.71 -6.23 6.11
CA HIS A 46 -4.96 -5.83 6.77
C HIS A 46 -4.73 -5.01 8.03
N VAL A 47 -3.69 -5.35 8.82
CA VAL A 47 -3.31 -4.55 9.99
C VAL A 47 -3.01 -3.11 9.56
N HIS A 48 -2.33 -2.93 8.42
CA HIS A 48 -2.12 -1.61 7.84
C HIS A 48 -3.43 -0.91 7.47
N LEU A 49 -4.26 -1.56 6.64
CA LEU A 49 -5.55 -1.00 6.24
C LEU A 49 -6.42 -0.58 7.43
N ASP A 50 -6.48 -1.38 8.48
CA ASP A 50 -7.25 -1.06 9.70
C ASP A 50 -6.66 0.14 10.47
N THR A 51 -5.34 0.29 10.46
CA THR A 51 -4.61 1.36 11.14
C THR A 51 -4.85 2.73 10.49
N VAL A 52 -5.04 2.76 9.17
CA VAL A 52 -5.19 4.00 8.40
C VAL A 52 -6.59 4.24 7.82
N LYS A 53 -7.56 3.35 8.08
CA LYS A 53 -8.90 3.42 7.47
C LYS A 53 -9.62 4.75 7.63
N ASP A 54 -9.43 5.45 8.75
CA ASP A 54 -10.09 6.71 9.06
C ASP A 54 -9.54 7.88 8.23
N ILE A 55 -8.35 7.75 7.65
CA ILE A 55 -7.69 8.78 6.83
C ILE A 55 -7.61 8.42 5.34
N LEU A 56 -7.88 7.15 4.97
CA LEU A 56 -7.87 6.70 3.58
C LEU A 56 -8.85 7.49 2.71
N ASP A 57 -10.06 7.77 3.20
CA ASP A 57 -11.07 8.51 2.43
C ASP A 57 -10.60 9.94 2.11
N GLU A 58 -9.97 10.62 3.08
CA GLU A 58 -9.39 11.95 2.86
C GLU A 58 -8.23 11.85 1.87
N PHE A 59 -7.35 10.86 2.04
CA PHE A 59 -6.19 10.64 1.18
C PHE A 59 -6.60 10.42 -0.28
N PHE A 60 -7.56 9.52 -0.54
CA PHE A 60 -8.05 9.23 -1.88
C PHE A 60 -8.91 10.37 -2.46
N SER A 61 -9.47 11.26 -1.64
CA SER A 61 -10.17 12.45 -2.16
C SER A 61 -9.22 13.51 -2.78
N LEU A 62 -7.93 13.44 -2.44
CA LEU A 62 -6.91 14.40 -2.89
C LEU A 62 -6.06 13.91 -4.06
N LEU A 63 -6.20 12.63 -4.43
CA LEU A 63 -5.32 11.93 -5.35
C LEU A 63 -6.11 10.98 -6.24
N ASP A 64 -5.79 10.98 -7.53
CA ASP A 64 -6.25 9.95 -8.45
C ASP A 64 -5.24 8.78 -8.47
N LEU A 65 -5.72 7.56 -8.28
CA LEU A 65 -4.88 6.37 -8.37
C LEU A 65 -4.57 6.06 -9.84
N GLU A 66 -3.38 6.42 -10.30
CA GLU A 66 -2.95 6.16 -11.67
C GLU A 66 -2.44 4.73 -11.89
N SER A 67 -1.76 4.16 -10.88
CA SER A 67 -1.16 2.83 -10.99
C SER A 67 -1.06 2.15 -9.63
N LEU A 68 -1.45 0.88 -9.59
CA LEU A 68 -1.26 -0.01 -8.46
C LEU A 68 -0.65 -1.32 -8.97
N VAL A 69 0.48 -1.71 -8.39
CA VAL A 69 1.19 -2.95 -8.74
C VAL A 69 1.36 -3.79 -7.49
N ILE A 70 0.87 -5.03 -7.53
CA ILE A 70 0.96 -5.99 -6.44
C ILE A 70 1.90 -7.11 -6.87
N VAL A 71 2.98 -7.29 -6.12
CA VAL A 71 4.00 -8.30 -6.37
C VAL A 71 4.00 -9.30 -5.21
N ALA A 72 3.64 -10.56 -5.45
CA ALA A 72 3.52 -11.55 -4.39
C ALA A 72 3.67 -13.00 -4.90
N SER A 73 3.58 -13.98 -4.00
CA SER A 73 3.49 -15.40 -4.37
C SER A 73 2.23 -15.67 -5.20
N ALA A 74 2.21 -16.79 -5.93
CA ALA A 74 1.03 -17.16 -6.74
C ALA A 74 -0.25 -17.28 -5.89
N ASP A 75 -0.13 -17.84 -4.69
CA ASP A 75 -1.23 -18.03 -3.75
C ASP A 75 -1.74 -16.70 -3.20
N ASP A 76 -0.82 -15.79 -2.82
CA ASP A 76 -1.21 -14.49 -2.27
C ASP A 76 -1.79 -13.56 -3.34
N ILE A 77 -1.36 -13.68 -4.61
CA ILE A 77 -1.99 -12.94 -5.71
C ILE A 77 -3.48 -13.28 -5.85
N GLN A 78 -3.89 -14.54 -5.60
CA GLN A 78 -5.32 -14.88 -5.64
C GLN A 78 -6.10 -14.20 -4.50
N LYS A 79 -5.52 -14.11 -3.31
CA LYS A 79 -6.13 -13.40 -2.17
C LYS A 79 -6.22 -11.91 -2.45
N MET A 80 -5.14 -11.30 -2.93
CA MET A 80 -5.11 -9.88 -3.28
C MET A 80 -6.09 -9.53 -4.41
N LYS A 81 -6.31 -10.41 -5.40
CA LYS A 81 -7.34 -10.20 -6.42
C LYS A 81 -8.74 -10.09 -5.83
N LEU A 82 -9.05 -10.91 -4.83
CA LEU A 82 -10.33 -10.85 -4.12
C LEU A 82 -10.43 -9.56 -3.28
N GLU A 83 -9.34 -9.20 -2.63
CA GLU A 83 -9.25 -8.00 -1.79
C GLU A 83 -9.46 -6.72 -2.60
N MET A 84 -8.69 -6.54 -3.68
CA MET A 84 -8.80 -5.37 -4.55
C MET A 84 -10.18 -5.25 -5.20
N LYS A 85 -10.81 -6.39 -5.54
CA LYS A 85 -12.19 -6.39 -6.02
C LYS A 85 -13.17 -5.88 -4.97
N THR A 86 -12.95 -6.22 -3.70
CA THR A 86 -13.78 -5.74 -2.58
C THR A 86 -13.58 -4.24 -2.35
N LEU A 87 -12.35 -3.75 -2.51
CA LEU A 87 -12.01 -2.33 -2.41
C LEU A 87 -12.37 -1.51 -3.66
N GLY A 88 -12.84 -2.16 -4.73
CA GLY A 88 -13.13 -1.49 -6.01
C GLY A 88 -11.90 -0.95 -6.73
N MET A 89 -10.71 -1.50 -6.42
CA MET A 89 -9.44 -1.07 -6.98
C MET A 89 -8.99 -1.99 -8.11
N GLU A 90 -8.47 -1.41 -9.18
CA GLU A 90 -7.77 -2.16 -10.23
C GLU A 90 -6.26 -2.15 -9.99
N ALA A 91 -5.64 -3.31 -10.14
CA ALA A 91 -4.21 -3.50 -9.91
C ALA A 91 -3.58 -4.38 -11.00
N THR A 92 -2.30 -4.14 -11.27
CA THR A 92 -1.44 -5.07 -12.01
C THR A 92 -0.89 -6.11 -11.05
N TYR A 93 -1.05 -7.40 -11.38
CA TYR A 93 -0.63 -8.50 -10.53
C TYR A 93 0.61 -9.19 -11.10
N CYS A 94 1.69 -9.21 -10.33
CA CYS A 94 2.97 -9.80 -10.71
C CYS A 94 3.30 -10.96 -9.77
N VAL A 95 3.36 -12.19 -10.30
CA VAL A 95 3.78 -13.35 -9.52
C VAL A 95 5.30 -13.38 -9.43
N ILE A 96 5.83 -13.48 -8.21
CA ILE A 96 7.26 -13.64 -7.97
C ILE A 96 7.70 -15.00 -8.52
N ASN A 97 8.63 -14.98 -9.48
CA ASN A 97 9.25 -16.20 -10.01
C ASN A 97 10.54 -16.56 -9.24
N ASN A 98 11.31 -15.57 -8.81
CA ASN A 98 12.59 -15.72 -8.13
C ASN A 98 13.08 -14.35 -7.59
N GLY A 99 13.93 -14.38 -6.55
CA GLY A 99 14.48 -13.18 -5.92
C GLY A 99 15.34 -13.51 -4.70
N PHE A 100 16.00 -12.50 -4.16
CA PHE A 100 16.71 -12.58 -2.88
C PHE A 100 16.53 -11.26 -2.11
N SER A 101 16.54 -11.34 -0.79
CA SER A 101 16.64 -10.19 0.12
C SER A 101 17.84 -10.43 1.05
N ILE A 102 18.57 -9.37 1.37
CA ILE A 102 19.72 -9.40 2.29
C ILE A 102 19.36 -8.83 3.65
#